data_AF-A0A6P1NHY7-F1
#
_entry.id   AF-A0A6P1NHY7-F1
#
_cell.length_a   1.000
_cell.length_b   1.000
_cell.length_c   1.000
_cell.angle_alpha   90.00
_cell.angle_beta   90.00
_cell.angle_gamma   90.00
#
_symmetry.space_group_name_H-M   'P 1'
#
loop_
_entity.id
_entity.type
_entity.pdbx_description
1 polymer ?
#
loop_
_entity_poly.entity_id
_entity_poly.type
_entity_poly.pdbx_seq_one_letter_code
_entity_poly.pdbx_strand_id
1 'polypeptide(L)'
;MGTENSHVRAHGKRLSANWSKIGILVLALQTAIGLFVADGSFRDEIRSIIEKDTVDPQRSRWLDLIPSHGQPVDRSKYSVSHVVIANSQRSGTDWLPFFSKLNLMQNGQQLLNLGFSVSVSRVDVA
;
A
#
# COMPACT_ATOMS: atom_id res chain seq x y z
N MET A 1 -28.51 -4.61 18.74
CA MET A 1 -27.24 -4.29 19.42
C MET A 1 -26.35 -5.52 19.31
N GLY A 2 -25.32 -5.46 18.48
CA GLY A 2 -24.40 -6.57 18.23
C GLY A 2 -23.55 -6.25 17.00
N THR A 3 -22.32 -5.82 17.25
CA THR A 3 -21.36 -5.25 16.30
C THR A 3 -20.75 -6.31 15.39
N GLU A 4 -21.02 -6.24 14.08
CA GLU A 4 -20.37 -7.07 13.07
C GLU A 4 -18.98 -6.50 12.75
N ASN A 5 -17.95 -7.19 13.23
CA ASN A 5 -16.54 -6.89 12.93
C ASN A 5 -16.28 -7.14 11.44
N SER A 6 -16.22 -6.07 10.65
CA SER A 6 -15.76 -6.10 9.28
C SER A 6 -14.25 -6.40 9.23
N HIS A 7 -13.90 -7.68 9.13
CA HIS A 7 -12.56 -8.13 8.80
C HIS A 7 -12.20 -7.73 7.36
N VAL A 8 -11.45 -6.64 7.21
CA VAL A 8 -10.75 -6.34 5.95
C VAL A 8 -9.61 -7.36 5.83
N ARG A 9 -9.83 -8.42 5.06
CA ARG A 9 -8.84 -9.48 4.81
C ARG A 9 -7.85 -8.98 3.76
N ALA A 10 -6.74 -8.40 4.21
CA ALA A 10 -5.59 -8.11 3.35
C ALA A 10 -5.01 -9.43 2.82
N HIS A 11 -5.06 -9.65 1.51
CA HIS A 11 -4.51 -10.86 0.87
C HIS A 11 -2.98 -10.73 0.78
N GLY A 12 -2.29 -11.04 1.89
CA GLY A 12 -0.83 -11.01 1.96
C GLY A 12 -0.21 -12.27 1.35
N LYS A 13 0.41 -12.15 0.17
CA LYS A 13 1.17 -13.25 -0.43
C LYS A 13 2.49 -13.44 0.34
N ARG A 14 2.60 -14.53 1.11
CA ARG A 14 3.81 -14.90 1.85
C ARG A 14 4.92 -15.26 0.86
N LEU A 15 5.89 -14.35 0.68
CA LEU A 15 7.06 -14.60 -0.17
C LEU A 15 8.22 -15.09 0.70
N SER A 16 8.75 -16.26 0.37
CA SER A 16 9.99 -16.77 0.96
C SER A 16 11.12 -15.77 0.75
N ALA A 17 11.87 -15.49 1.82
CA ALA A 17 12.92 -14.49 1.93
C ALA A 17 14.01 -14.69 0.86
N ASN A 18 13.79 -14.10 -0.31
CA ASN A 18 14.79 -13.93 -1.35
C ASN A 18 14.86 -12.43 -1.65
N TRP A 19 16.01 -11.84 -1.34
CA TRP A 19 16.22 -10.39 -1.26
C TRP A 19 15.96 -9.65 -2.58
N SER A 20 16.13 -10.34 -3.70
CA SER A 20 15.77 -9.85 -5.04
C SER A 20 14.27 -9.53 -5.17
N LYS A 21 13.41 -10.18 -4.38
CA LYS A 21 11.95 -10.02 -4.44
C LYS A 21 11.46 -8.73 -3.76
N ILE A 22 12.19 -8.21 -2.76
CA ILE A 22 11.83 -6.95 -2.10
C ILE A 22 12.05 -5.77 -3.07
N GLY A 23 13.14 -5.77 -3.83
CA GLY A 23 13.39 -4.76 -4.85
C GLY A 23 12.29 -4.72 -5.93
N ILE A 24 11.89 -5.90 -6.42
CA ILE A 24 10.78 -6.03 -7.39
C ILE A 24 9.46 -5.50 -6.81
N LEU A 25 9.17 -5.80 -5.54
CA LEU A 25 7.97 -5.32 -4.88
C LEU A 25 7.94 -3.79 -4.75
N VAL A 26 9.07 -3.19 -4.35
CA VAL A 26 9.20 -1.73 -4.23
C VAL A 26 9.00 -1.06 -5.59
N LEU A 27 9.59 -1.62 -6.65
CA LEU A 27 9.41 -1.10 -8.00
C LEU A 27 7.95 -1.21 -8.48
N ALA A 28 7.31 -2.37 -8.28
CA ALA A 28 5.90 -2.56 -8.65
C ALA A 28 4.98 -1.59 -7.90
N LEU A 29 5.25 -1.33 -6.62
CA LEU A 29 4.50 -0.37 -5.82
C LEU A 29 4.65 1.07 -6.36
N GLN A 30 5.86 1.48 -6.74
CA GLN A 30 6.10 2.80 -7.34
C GLN A 30 5.33 2.98 -8.64
N THR A 31 5.36 1.98 -9.53
CA THR A 31 4.64 2.03 -10.80
C THR A 31 3.13 2.13 -10.57
N ALA A 32 2.58 1.35 -9.63
CA ALA A 32 1.16 1.40 -9.30
C ALA A 32 0.73 2.76 -8.74
N ILE A 33 1.52 3.36 -7.85
CA ILE A 33 1.25 4.70 -7.31
C ILE A 33 1.33 5.75 -8.42
N GLY A 34 2.34 5.65 -9.30
CA GLY A 34 2.50 6.54 -10.44
C GLY A 34 1.29 6.50 -11.38
N LEU A 35 0.83 5.29 -11.73
CA LEU A 35 -0.38 5.10 -12.54
C LEU A 35 -1.62 5.64 -11.84
N PHE A 36 -1.80 5.36 -10.54
CA PHE A 36 -2.92 5.88 -9.77
C PHE A 36 -2.98 7.41 -9.78
N VAL A 37 -1.85 8.09 -9.67
CA VAL A 37 -1.78 9.56 -9.67
C VAL A 37 -1.94 10.15 -11.07
N ALA A 38 -1.27 9.58 -12.07
CA ALA A 38 -1.17 10.16 -13.40
C ALA A 38 -2.33 9.76 -14.34
N ASP A 39 -2.88 8.56 -14.20
CA ASP A 39 -3.85 7.99 -15.14
C ASP A 39 -5.26 7.97 -14.54
N GLY A 40 -6.12 8.83 -15.09
CA GLY A 40 -7.53 8.90 -14.72
C GLY A 40 -8.34 7.67 -15.13
N SER A 41 -8.02 7.05 -16.27
CA SER A 41 -8.72 5.87 -16.77
C SER A 41 -8.44 4.66 -15.87
N PHE A 42 -7.21 4.53 -15.37
CA PHE A 42 -6.85 3.52 -14.38
C PHE A 42 -7.69 3.67 -13.09
N ARG A 43 -7.92 4.90 -12.62
CA ARG A 43 -8.79 5.16 -11.47
C ARG A 43 -10.25 4.80 -11.74
N ASP A 44 -10.76 5.11 -12.93
CA ASP A 44 -12.13 4.78 -13.32
C ASP A 44 -12.35 3.25 -13.38
N GLU A 45 -11.34 2.48 -13.80
CA GLU A 45 -11.40 1.01 -13.75
C GLU A 45 -11.47 0.49 -12.31
N ILE A 46 -10.66 1.04 -11.40
CA ILE A 46 -10.74 0.72 -9.96
C ILE A 46 -12.12 1.06 -9.40
N ARG A 47 -12.67 2.23 -9.73
CA ARG A 47 -14.00 2.65 -9.30
C ARG A 47 -15.07 1.68 -9.81
N SER A 48 -14.98 1.24 -11.07
CA SER A 48 -15.89 0.25 -11.65
C SER A 48 -15.89 -1.09 -10.91
N ILE A 49 -14.71 -1.56 -10.49
CA ILE A 49 -14.58 -2.79 -9.69
C ILE A 49 -15.24 -2.60 -8.31
N ILE A 50 -15.00 -1.48 -7.65
CA ILE A 50 -15.60 -1.18 -6.33
C ILE A 50 -17.12 -1.12 -6.41
N GLU A 51 -17.66 -0.48 -7.45
CA GLU A 51 -19.11 -0.39 -7.66
C GLU A 51 -19.77 -1.77 -7.81
N LYS A 52 -19.09 -2.71 -8.49
CA LYS A 52 -19.55 -4.09 -8.69
C LYS A 52 -19.46 -4.93 -7.41
N ASP A 53 -18.36 -4.80 -6.67
CA ASP A 53 -18.02 -5.75 -5.60
C ASP A 53 -18.46 -5.29 -4.20
N THR A 54 -18.90 -4.04 -4.05
CA THR A 54 -19.28 -3.49 -2.75
C THR A 54 -20.70 -2.93 -2.75
N VAL A 55 -21.35 -2.96 -1.58
CA VAL A 55 -22.67 -2.38 -1.32
C VAL A 55 -22.55 -1.15 -0.42
N ASP A 56 -23.57 -0.29 -0.42
CA ASP A 56 -23.62 0.87 0.46
C ASP A 56 -23.77 0.45 1.93
N PRO A 57 -23.09 1.11 2.88
CA PRO A 57 -22.36 2.38 2.75
C PRO A 57 -20.86 2.25 2.42
N GLN A 58 -20.33 1.03 2.31
CA GLN A 58 -18.89 0.81 2.08
C GLN A 58 -18.45 1.33 0.71
N ARG A 59 -19.31 1.16 -0.30
CA ARG A 59 -19.08 1.67 -1.66
C ARG A 59 -18.79 3.17 -1.67
N SER A 60 -19.68 3.99 -1.11
CA SER A 60 -19.48 5.45 -1.04
C SER A 60 -18.14 5.81 -0.39
N ARG A 61 -17.80 5.17 0.73
CA ARG A 61 -16.54 5.43 1.45
C ARG A 61 -15.31 5.13 0.60
N TRP A 62 -15.33 4.06 -0.20
CA TRP A 62 -14.22 3.73 -1.09
C TRP A 62 -14.15 4.67 -2.30
N LEU A 63 -15.30 5.03 -2.88
CA LEU A 63 -15.37 5.97 -4.01
C LEU A 63 -14.97 7.40 -3.62
N ASP A 64 -15.21 7.81 -2.37
CA ASP A 64 -14.72 9.10 -1.84
C ASP A 64 -13.18 9.16 -1.76
N LEU A 65 -12.54 8.00 -1.62
CA LEU A 65 -11.09 7.87 -1.59
C LEU A 65 -10.47 7.73 -2.98
N ILE A 66 -11.22 7.64 -4.07
CA ILE A 66 -10.66 7.49 -5.42
C ILE A 66 -11.25 8.55 -6.32
N PRO A 67 -10.56 9.66 -6.62
CA PRO A 67 -11.12 10.69 -7.49
C PRO A 67 -11.38 10.14 -8.90
N SER A 68 -12.40 10.67 -9.57
CA SER A 68 -12.69 10.35 -10.98
C SER A 68 -11.58 10.81 -11.92
N HIS A 69 -11.59 10.36 -13.18
CA HIS A 69 -10.53 10.67 -14.13
C HIS A 69 -10.20 12.17 -14.27
N GLY A 70 -11.19 13.05 -14.18
CA GLY A 70 -11.03 14.50 -14.34
C GLY A 70 -10.58 15.24 -13.09
N GLN A 71 -10.49 14.56 -11.94
CA GLN A 71 -10.13 15.17 -10.67
C GLN A 71 -8.68 14.86 -10.29
N PRO A 72 -7.92 15.84 -9.79
CA PRO A 72 -6.57 15.59 -9.30
C PRO A 72 -6.58 14.73 -8.03
N VAL A 73 -5.55 13.91 -7.87
CA VAL A 73 -5.36 13.11 -6.65
C VAL A 73 -4.76 13.98 -5.54
N ASP A 74 -5.50 14.15 -4.46
CA ASP A 74 -4.99 14.75 -3.21
C ASP A 74 -4.16 13.72 -2.43
N ARG A 75 -2.84 13.78 -2.64
CA ARG A 75 -1.87 12.82 -2.09
C ARG A 75 -1.80 12.83 -0.56
N SER A 76 -2.19 13.94 0.08
CA SER A 76 -2.21 14.07 1.54
C SER A 76 -3.22 13.13 2.21
N LYS A 77 -4.24 12.68 1.47
CA LYS A 77 -5.26 11.73 1.96
C LYS A 77 -4.79 10.28 1.99
N TYR A 78 -3.59 9.98 1.49
CA TYR A 78 -3.09 8.63 1.37
C TYR A 78 -1.80 8.43 2.18
N SER A 79 -1.68 7.24 2.76
CA SER A 79 -0.47 6.76 3.41
C SER A 79 -0.01 5.48 2.72
N VAL A 80 1.27 5.40 2.41
CA VAL A 80 1.92 4.20 1.89
C VAL A 80 2.61 3.47 3.04
N SER A 81 2.11 2.27 3.36
CA SER A 81 2.61 1.47 4.48
C SER A 81 3.39 0.27 3.97
N HIS A 82 4.69 0.25 4.25
CA HIS A 82 5.55 -0.90 4.00
C HIS A 82 5.42 -1.90 5.15
N VAL A 83 4.72 -3.00 4.91
CA VAL A 83 4.58 -4.08 5.90
C VAL A 83 5.61 -5.16 5.60
N VAL A 84 6.58 -5.33 6.50
CA VAL A 84 7.60 -6.37 6.36
C VAL A 84 7.33 -7.50 7.35
N ILE A 85 7.07 -8.68 6.79
CA ILE A 85 6.86 -9.89 7.58
C ILE A 85 8.24 -10.47 7.92
N ALA A 86 8.63 -10.37 9.18
CA ALA A 86 9.95 -10.81 9.66
C ALA A 86 9.84 -12.16 10.38
N ASN A 87 10.64 -13.13 9.95
CA ASN A 87 10.86 -14.39 10.68
C ASN A 87 12.19 -14.31 11.45
N SER A 88 12.36 -13.27 12.26
CA SER A 88 13.58 -13.04 13.02
C SER A 88 13.25 -12.41 14.36
N GLN A 89 13.78 -12.94 15.46
CA GLN A 89 13.59 -12.37 16.80
C GLN A 89 14.51 -11.17 17.09
N ARG A 90 15.31 -10.71 16.11
CA ARG A 90 16.25 -9.59 16.30
C ARG A 90 15.49 -8.30 16.58
N SER A 91 15.90 -7.55 17.60
CA SER A 91 15.31 -6.27 17.98
C SER A 91 15.69 -5.13 17.02
N GLY A 92 15.03 -3.97 17.17
CA GLY A 92 15.39 -2.76 16.43
C GLY A 92 15.09 -2.88 14.93
N THR A 93 16.08 -2.54 14.08
CA THR A 93 15.98 -2.70 12.62
C THR A 93 16.87 -3.81 12.08
N ASP A 94 17.55 -4.57 12.95
CA ASP A 94 18.58 -5.55 12.55
C ASP A 94 18.03 -6.85 11.98
N TRP A 95 16.71 -6.98 11.99
CA TRP A 95 15.96 -8.01 11.29
C TRP A 95 15.83 -7.72 9.78
N LEU A 96 16.07 -6.48 9.34
CA LEU A 96 15.99 -6.07 7.95
C LEU A 96 17.42 -5.93 7.38
N PRO A 97 17.77 -6.55 6.24
CA PRO A 97 19.10 -6.39 5.67
C PRO A 97 19.37 -4.98 5.14
N PHE A 98 20.65 -4.65 5.07
CA PHE A 98 21.14 -3.34 4.66
C PHE A 98 20.57 -2.87 3.32
N PHE A 99 20.62 -3.67 2.26
CA PHE A 99 20.09 -3.27 0.95
C PHE A 99 18.57 -3.08 0.94
N SER A 100 17.83 -3.85 1.75
CA SER A 100 16.40 -3.64 1.92
C SER A 100 16.10 -2.34 2.66
N LYS A 101 16.89 -2.00 3.69
CA LYS A 101 16.81 -0.68 4.35
C LYS A 101 17.08 0.45 3.35
N LEU A 102 18.15 0.36 2.56
CA LEU A 102 18.49 1.38 1.57
C LEU A 102 17.38 1.57 0.53
N ASN A 103 16.86 0.48 -0.04
CA ASN A 103 15.77 0.55 -1.01
C ASN A 103 14.51 1.17 -0.39
N LEU A 104 14.16 0.78 0.84
CA LEU A 104 13.01 1.35 1.56
C LEU A 104 13.21 2.83 1.90
N MET A 105 14.42 3.25 2.28
CA MET A 105 14.72 4.65 2.56
C MET A 105 14.65 5.50 1.29
N GLN A 106 15.26 5.05 0.20
CA GLN A 106 15.22 5.77 -1.09
C GLN A 106 13.78 5.89 -1.61
N ASN A 107 13.03 4.80 -1.56
CA ASN A 107 11.62 4.79 -1.94
C ASN A 107 10.77 5.68 -1.03
N GLY A 108 10.96 5.56 0.29
CA GLY A 108 10.25 6.38 1.27
C GLY A 108 10.49 7.87 1.04
N GLN A 109 11.73 8.27 0.78
CA GLN A 109 12.04 9.67 0.47
C GLN A 109 11.35 10.14 -0.81
N GLN A 110 11.31 9.32 -1.86
CA GLN A 110 10.60 9.67 -3.10
C GLN A 110 9.10 9.85 -2.86
N LEU A 111 8.47 8.98 -2.07
CA LEU A 111 7.06 9.08 -1.74
C LEU A 111 6.74 10.32 -0.88
N LEU A 112 7.60 10.63 0.10
CA LEU A 112 7.50 11.86 0.89
C LEU A 112 7.62 13.10 0.00
N ASN A 113 8.57 13.13 -0.94
CA ASN A 113 8.73 14.23 -1.89
C ASN A 113 7.52 14.39 -2.83
N LEU A 114 6.80 13.30 -3.10
CA LEU A 114 5.56 13.33 -3.86
C LEU A 114 4.37 13.83 -3.01
N GLY A 115 4.50 13.96 -1.69
CA GLY A 115 3.45 14.44 -0.79
C GLY A 115 2.60 13.33 -0.15
N PHE A 116 3.06 12.08 -0.20
CA PHE A 116 2.44 10.97 0.53
C PHE A 116 2.98 10.86 1.95
N SER A 117 2.15 10.37 2.87
CA SER A 117 2.66 9.86 4.15
C SER A 117 3.26 8.47 3.96
N VAL A 118 4.35 8.15 4.66
CA VAL A 118 5.01 6.84 4.57
C VAL A 118 5.18 6.25 5.95
N SER A 119 4.85 4.97 6.11
CA SER A 119 5.14 4.21 7.33
C SER A 119 5.82 2.89 7.00
N VAL A 120 6.58 2.37 7.97
CA VAL A 120 7.19 1.02 7.90
C VAL A 120 6.77 0.28 9.15
N SER A 121 6.11 -0.86 8.96
CA SER A 121 5.63 -1.71 10.04
C SER A 121 6.25 -3.10 9.92
N ARG A 122 6.70 -3.65 11.03
CA ARG A 122 7.13 -5.04 11.13
C ARG A 122 5.96 -5.89 11.61
N VAL A 123 5.76 -7.04 10.97
CA VAL A 123 4.80 -8.05 11.42
C VAL A 123 5.57 -9.34 11.68
N ASP A 124 5.44 -9.89 12.88
CA ASP A 124 6.08 -11.16 13.23
C ASP A 124 5.28 -12.33 12.66
N VAL A 125 6.00 -13.38 12.24
CA VAL A 125 5.37 -14.64 11.84
C VAL A 125 5.02 -15.40 13.11
N ALA A 126 3.73 -15.55 13.39
CA ALA A 126 3.20 -16.44 14.43
C ALA A 126 3.48 -17.92 14.11
#